data_AF-A0A846PEH3-F1
#
_entry.id   AF-A0A846PEH3-F1
#
_cell.length_a   1.000
_cell.length_b   1.000
_cell.length_c   1.000
_cell.angle_alpha   90.00
_cell.angle_beta   90.00
_cell.angle_gamma   90.00
#
_symmetry.space_group_name_H-M   'P 1'
#
loop_
_entity.id
_entity.type
_entity.pdbx_description
1 polymer ?
#
loop_
_entity_poly.entity_id
_entity_poly.type
_entity_poly.pdbx_seq_one_letter_code
_entity_poly.pdbx_strand_id
1 'polypeptide(L)'
;LVEQFKLMEELALLLWEQRRNRGSLDFDLPEAEIILDLQGMPENIVKAERNIAHRIIEEFMIAANEAVARHLKEKGFPFLY
;
A
#
# COMPACT_ATOMS: atom_id res chain seq x y z
N LEU A 1 9.66 5.92 -18.73
CA LEU A 1 9.52 5.58 -17.30
C LEU A 1 8.79 6.67 -16.53
N VAL A 2 9.23 7.94 -16.59
CA VAL A 2 8.56 9.06 -15.88
C VAL A 2 7.04 9.14 -16.15
N GLU A 3 6.62 9.08 -17.42
CA GLU A 3 5.20 9.12 -17.78
C GLU A 3 4.40 7.92 -17.25
N GLN A 4 5.04 6.75 -17.14
CA GLN A 4 4.40 5.56 -16.59
C GLN A 4 4.17 5.71 -15.07
N PHE A 5 5.10 6.33 -14.34
CA PHE A 5 4.92 6.60 -12.92
C PHE A 5 3.83 7.64 -12.65
N LYS A 6 3.69 8.67 -13.50
CA LYS A 6 2.57 9.62 -13.40
C LYS A 6 1.21 8.94 -13.61
N LEU A 7 1.13 8.04 -14.59
CA LEU A 7 -0.09 7.26 -14.82
C LEU A 7 -0.41 6.35 -13.64
N MET A 8 0.61 5.72 -13.03
CA MET A 8 0.44 4.90 -11.83
C MET A 8 -0.03 5.72 -10.63
N GLU A 9 0.53 6.93 -10.44
CA GLU A 9 0.09 7.88 -9.43
C GLU A 9 -1.38 8.26 -9.60
N GLU A 10 -1.78 8.67 -10.81
CA GLU A 10 -3.17 9.02 -11.12
C GLU A 10 -4.12 7.85 -10.82
N LEU A 11 -3.78 6.64 -11.29
CA LEU A 11 -4.57 5.45 -11.06
C LEU A 11 -4.67 5.09 -9.58
N ALA A 12 -3.56 5.18 -8.83
CA ALA A 12 -3.56 4.90 -7.40
C ALA A 12 -4.46 5.87 -6.63
N LEU A 13 -4.44 7.17 -6.97
CA LEU A 13 -5.32 8.16 -6.35
C LEU A 13 -6.80 7.88 -6.63
N LEU A 14 -7.14 7.48 -7.86
CA LEU A 14 -8.50 7.08 -8.22
C LEU A 14 -8.96 5.82 -7.46
N LEU A 15 -8.09 4.81 -7.34
CA LEU A 15 -8.38 3.60 -6.55
C LEU A 15 -8.60 3.94 -5.08
N TRP A 16 -7.73 4.78 -4.50
CA TRP A 16 -7.85 5.24 -3.13
C TRP A 16 -9.18 5.95 -2.88
N GLU A 17 -9.57 6.88 -3.76
CA GLU A 17 -10.85 7.59 -3.64
C GLU A 17 -12.05 6.63 -3.72
N GLN A 18 -12.01 5.65 -4.63
CA GLN A 18 -13.03 4.61 -4.71
C GLN A 18 -13.13 3.80 -3.42
N ARG A 19 -11.99 3.37 -2.84
CA ARG A 19 -11.99 2.65 -1.56
C ARG A 19 -12.54 3.51 -0.42
N ARG A 20 -12.14 4.78 -0.36
CA ARG A 20 -12.61 5.73 0.64
C ARG A 20 -14.12 5.92 0.56
N ASN A 21 -14.67 6.04 -0.64
CA ASN A 21 -16.12 6.14 -0.88
C ASN A 21 -16.87 4.85 -0.48
N ARG A 22 -16.22 3.68 -0.51
CA ARG A 22 -16.76 2.41 0.02
C ARG A 22 -16.63 2.28 1.54
N GLY A 23 -16.06 3.28 2.22
CA GLY A 23 -15.91 3.31 3.68
C GLY A 23 -14.59 2.72 4.19
N SER A 24 -13.54 2.64 3.37
CA SER A 24 -12.23 2.18 3.85
C SER A 24 -11.66 3.12 4.91
N LEU A 25 -11.19 2.55 6.02
CA LEU A 25 -10.40 3.26 7.03
C LEU A 25 -8.96 3.41 6.53
N ASP A 26 -8.44 4.64 6.53
CA ASP A 26 -7.01 4.91 6.29
C ASP A 26 -6.32 4.92 7.66
N PHE A 27 -5.74 3.77 8.03
CA PHE A 27 -4.95 3.64 9.25
C PHE A 27 -3.54 4.17 8.97
N ASP A 28 -3.37 5.50 8.98
CA ASP A 28 -2.05 6.13 8.92
C ASP A 28 -1.33 5.99 10.28
N LEU A 29 -1.07 4.75 10.66
CA LEU A 29 -0.36 4.42 11.89
C LEU A 29 1.13 4.76 11.68
N PRO A 30 1.73 5.56 12.57
CA PRO A 30 3.15 5.85 12.48
C PRO A 30 3.96 4.58 12.72
N GLU A 31 4.59 4.05 11.68
CA GLU A 31 5.61 3.02 11.81
C GLU A 31 6.92 3.67 12.29
N ALA A 32 7.67 2.95 13.12
CA ALA A 32 8.96 3.39 13.64
C ALA A 32 10.10 2.91 12.72
N GLU A 33 10.90 3.84 12.24
CA GLU A 33 12.13 3.57 11.50
C GLU A 33 13.33 3.79 12.42
N ILE A 34 14.17 2.77 12.57
CA ILE A 34 15.34 2.79 13.45
C ILE A 34 16.56 3.15 12.61
N ILE A 35 17.19 4.28 12.93
CA ILE A 35 18.45 4.71 12.32
C ILE A 35 19.59 4.10 13.13
N LEU A 36 20.46 3.34 12.46
CA LEU A 36 21.62 2.71 13.07
C LEU A 36 22.89 3.51 12.76
N ASP A 37 23.80 3.57 13.72
CA ASP A 37 25.14 4.11 13.52
C ASP A 37 26.04 3.13 12.74
N LEU A 38 27.30 3.52 12.51
CA LEU A 38 28.29 2.70 11.80
C LEU A 38 28.65 1.40 12.53
N GLN A 39 28.33 1.29 13.82
CA GLN A 39 28.54 0.11 14.64
C GLN A 39 27.27 -0.78 14.69
N GLY A 40 26.18 -0.37 14.03
CA GLY A 40 24.91 -1.07 14.01
C GLY A 40 24.06 -0.85 15.26
N MET A 41 24.41 0.13 16.10
CA MET A 41 23.66 0.48 17.30
C MET A 41 22.58 1.52 16.98
N PRO A 42 21.40 1.46 17.62
CA PRO A 42 20.37 2.47 17.43
C PRO A 42 20.86 3.87 17.82
N GLU A 43 20.94 4.76 16.83
CA GLU A 43 21.27 6.18 17.02
C GLU A 43 19.98 7.00 17.18
N ASN A 44 18.92 6.65 16.44
CA ASN A 44 17.66 7.38 16.46
C ASN A 44 16.46 6.49 16.10
N ILE A 45 15.26 6.93 16.49
CA ILE A 45 13.99 6.33 16.09
C ILE A 45 13.12 7.44 15.52
N VAL A 46 12.78 7.34 14.24
CA VAL A 46 11.98 8.34 13.52
C VAL A 46 10.65 7.72 13.06
N LYS A 47 9.67 8.56 12.73
CA LYS A 47 8.45 8.09 12.09
C LYS A 47 8.75 7.81 10.62
N ALA A 48 8.38 6.64 10.12
CA ALA A 48 8.49 6.30 8.71
C ALA A 48 7.64 7.27 7.86
N GLU A 49 8.22 7.82 6.80
CA GLU A 49 7.49 8.69 5.87
C GLU A 49 6.71 7.88 4.83
N ARG A 50 5.41 8.10 4.78
CA ARG A 50 4.54 7.58 3.72
C ARG A 50 4.44 8.59 2.59
N ASN A 51 5.12 8.31 1.49
CA ASN A 51 5.07 9.12 0.27
C ASN A 51 4.20 8.50 -0.84
N ILE A 52 4.13 9.16 -2.00
CA ILE A 52 3.29 8.71 -3.11
C ILE A 52 3.69 7.33 -3.66
N ALA A 53 4.97 6.98 -3.64
CA ALA A 53 5.43 5.67 -4.10
C ALA A 53 4.87 4.54 -3.22
N HIS A 54 4.86 4.74 -1.90
CA HIS A 54 4.23 3.80 -0.97
C HIS A 54 2.74 3.63 -1.26
N ARG A 55 2.03 4.74 -1.52
CA ARG A 55 0.60 4.70 -1.84
C ARG A 55 0.31 3.98 -3.15
N ILE A 56 1.13 4.18 -4.19
CA ILE A 56 0.99 3.44 -5.46
C ILE A 56 1.09 1.94 -5.23
N ILE A 57 2.12 1.51 -4.48
CA ILE A 57 2.32 0.08 -4.18
C ILE A 57 1.14 -0.46 -3.37
N GLU A 58 0.72 0.26 -2.32
CA GLU A 58 -0.39 -0.13 -1.45
C GLU A 58 -1.69 -0.35 -2.24
N GLU A 59 -2.12 0.63 -3.04
CA GLU A 59 -3.35 0.54 -3.83
C GLU A 59 -3.32 -0.58 -4.86
N PHE A 60 -2.16 -0.82 -5.48
CA PHE A 60 -2.01 -1.90 -6.46
C PHE A 60 -2.03 -3.27 -5.81
N MET A 61 -1.39 -3.43 -4.64
CA MET A 61 -1.45 -4.66 -3.87
C MET A 61 -2.88 -4.97 -3.43
N ILE A 62 -3.62 -3.97 -2.97
CA ILE A 62 -5.03 -4.14 -2.59
C ILE A 62 -5.88 -4.53 -3.80
N ALA A 63 -5.73 -3.82 -4.93
CA ALA A 63 -6.47 -4.14 -6.15
C ALA A 63 -6.17 -5.56 -6.67
N ALA A 64 -4.90 -5.98 -6.61
CA ALA A 64 -4.49 -7.33 -6.97
C ALA A 64 -5.11 -8.38 -6.04
N ASN A 65 -5.08 -8.15 -4.73
CA ASN A 65 -5.69 -9.05 -3.75
C ASN A 65 -7.21 -9.16 -3.96
N GLU A 66 -7.91 -8.04 -4.19
CA GLU A 66 -9.34 -8.03 -4.50
C GLU A 66 -9.65 -8.81 -5.80
N ALA A 67 -8.81 -8.68 -6.83
CA ALA A 67 -8.97 -9.39 -8.10
C ALA A 67 -8.80 -10.91 -7.93
N VAL A 68 -7.76 -11.34 -7.22
CA VAL A 68 -7.49 -12.76 -6.94
C VAL A 68 -8.59 -13.36 -6.07
N ALA A 69 -8.96 -12.70 -4.97
CA ALA A 69 -10.00 -13.19 -4.06
C ALA A 69 -11.35 -13.34 -4.78
N ARG A 70 -11.72 -12.38 -5.63
CA ARG A 70 -12.93 -12.45 -6.46
C ARG A 70 -12.89 -13.62 -7.44
N HIS A 71 -11.77 -13.79 -8.15
CA HIS A 71 -11.60 -14.88 -9.11
C HIS A 71 -11.70 -16.26 -8.47
N LEU A 72 -11.07 -16.45 -7.31
CA LEU A 72 -11.11 -17.72 -6.58
C LEU A 72 -12.52 -18.00 -6.03
N LYS A 73 -13.20 -16.96 -5.51
CA LYS A 73 -14.57 -17.04 -5.01
C LYS A 73 -15.56 -17.44 -6.10
N GLU A 74 -15.49 -16.81 -7.27
CA GLU A 74 -16.37 -17.12 -8.41
C GLU A 74 -16.22 -18.56 -8.90
N LYS A 75 -15.01 -19.13 -8.79
CA LYS A 75 -14.73 -20.52 -9.16
C LYS A 75 -15.03 -21.54 -8.05
N GLY A 76 -15.45 -21.09 -6.87
CA GLY A 76 -15.75 -21.97 -5.74
C GLY A 76 -14.53 -22.69 -5.16
N PHE A 77 -13.32 -22.15 -5.37
CA PHE A 77 -12.12 -22.73 -4.76
C PHE A 77 -12.12 -22.47 -3.24
N PRO A 78 -11.67 -23.43 -2.43
CA PRO A 78 -11.36 -23.16 -1.03
C PRO A 78 -10.09 -22.30 -0.94
N PHE A 79 -10.14 -21.17 -0.21
CA PHE A 79 -8.99 -20.33 0.08
C PHE A 79 -9.16 -19.59 1.43
N LEU A 80 -8.04 -19.10 1.97
CA LEU A 80 -8.02 -18.30 3.20
C LEU A 80 -8.39 -16.85 2.89
N TYR A 81 -9.28 -16.26 3.69
CA TYR A 81 -9.74 -14.87 3.57
C TYR A 81 -8.99 -13.96 4.54
#